data_AF-A0ABD7S5G6-F1
#
_entry.id   AF-A0ABD7S5G6-F1
#
_cell.length_a   1.000
_cell.length_b   1.000
_cell.length_c   1.000
_cell.angle_alpha   90.00
_cell.angle_beta   90.00
_cell.angle_gamma   90.00
#
_symmetry.space_group_name_H-M   'P 1'
#
loop_
_entity.id
_entity.type
_entity.pdbx_description
1 polymer ?
#
loop_
_entity_poly.entity_id
_entity_poly.type
_entity_poly.pdbx_seq_one_letter_code
_entity_poly.pdbx_strand_id
1 'polypeptide(L)'
;MNNIFKYLLICFAGSISMLTTACGRGEIEPPTQISVGSDFGDLGKFHNCQAIARRQLSGIEKCEINLLKKECTPSADCLITCQSSPDGHKVGGGCYHLCFSTVTGHNWSEKPKADFSSCDAQSK
;
A
#
# COMPACT_ATOMS: atom_id res chain seq x y z
N MET A 1 45.86 -37.37 37.73
CA MET A 1 46.45 -37.16 39.07
C MET A 1 46.64 -35.66 39.28
N ASN A 2 46.29 -35.19 40.48
CA ASN A 2 46.45 -33.84 41.07
C ASN A 2 45.39 -32.79 40.65
N ASN A 3 44.30 -32.54 41.39
CA ASN A 3 44.05 -32.05 42.77
C ASN A 3 44.00 -30.52 42.95
N ILE A 4 42.85 -30.08 43.48
CA ILE A 4 42.63 -28.99 44.47
C ILE A 4 42.25 -27.59 43.94
N PHE A 5 40.92 -27.41 43.84
CA PHE A 5 40.12 -26.42 44.57
C PHE A 5 40.82 -25.14 45.06
N LYS A 6 40.41 -24.00 44.50
CA LYS A 6 40.29 -22.76 45.29
C LYS A 6 38.96 -22.09 44.97
N TYR A 7 38.06 -22.25 45.93
CA TYR A 7 36.79 -21.54 46.03
C TYR A 7 37.00 -20.03 45.83
N LEU A 8 36.27 -19.44 44.89
CA LEU A 8 35.74 -18.11 45.10
C LEU A 8 34.25 -18.17 44.77
N LEU A 9 33.47 -18.45 45.82
CA LEU A 9 32.06 -18.13 45.87
C LEU A 9 31.90 -16.64 45.55
N ILE A 10 31.19 -16.34 44.47
CA ILE A 10 30.51 -15.05 44.35
C ILE A 10 29.02 -15.37 44.20
N CYS A 11 28.33 -15.32 45.34
CA CYS A 11 26.89 -15.25 45.39
C CYS A 11 26.44 -13.90 44.81
N PHE A 12 26.10 -13.85 43.52
CA PHE A 12 25.16 -12.84 43.05
C PHE A 12 23.75 -13.42 43.15
N ALA A 13 23.20 -13.28 44.35
CA ALA A 13 21.76 -13.13 44.51
C ALA A 13 21.38 -11.80 43.85
N GLY A 14 20.40 -11.80 42.95
CA GLY A 14 19.79 -10.56 42.50
C GLY A 14 19.27 -10.60 41.07
N SER A 15 17.95 -10.73 40.98
CA SER A 15 17.11 -10.29 39.87
C SER A 15 17.11 -11.15 38.61
N ILE A 16 16.18 -12.11 38.61
CA ILE A 16 15.47 -12.54 37.41
C ILE A 16 14.77 -11.29 36.85
N SER A 17 15.45 -10.54 35.99
CA SER A 17 14.74 -9.59 35.13
C SER A 17 13.95 -10.42 34.13
N MET A 18 12.68 -10.64 34.47
CA MET A 18 11.64 -11.00 33.53
C MET A 18 11.74 -10.02 32.36
N LEU A 19 12.28 -10.46 31.23
CA LEU A 19 11.98 -9.83 29.94
C LEU A 19 10.51 -10.13 29.69
N THR A 20 9.64 -9.25 30.17
CA THR A 20 8.29 -9.14 29.68
C THR A 20 8.41 -8.76 28.21
N THR A 21 8.11 -9.72 27.34
CA THR A 21 7.80 -9.49 25.94
C THR A 21 6.57 -8.59 25.92
N ALA A 22 6.77 -7.28 25.99
CA ALA A 22 5.77 -6.32 25.59
C ALA A 22 5.67 -6.44 24.07
N CYS A 23 4.81 -7.34 23.60
CA CYS A 23 4.14 -7.18 22.31
C CYS A 23 3.33 -5.88 22.40
N GLY A 24 4.02 -4.75 22.28
CA GLY A 24 3.42 -3.49 21.90
C GLY A 24 2.86 -3.72 20.51
N ARG A 25 1.56 -4.04 20.46
CA ARG A 25 0.73 -3.91 19.29
C ARG A 25 0.70 -2.41 18.99
N GLY A 26 1.79 -1.92 18.40
CA GLY A 26 1.82 -0.62 17.78
C GLY A 26 0.84 -0.71 16.63
N GLU A 27 -0.41 -0.33 16.87
CA GLU A 27 -1.26 0.17 15.81
C GLU A 27 -0.49 1.34 15.22
N ILE A 28 0.23 1.07 14.13
CA ILE A 28 0.70 2.13 13.26
C ILE A 28 -0.59 2.75 12.76
N GLU A 29 -1.03 3.82 13.42
CA GLU A 29 -2.14 4.63 12.94
C GLU A 29 -1.83 4.94 11.48
N PRO A 30 -2.72 4.59 10.53
CA PRO A 30 -2.52 4.99 9.16
C PRO A 30 -2.34 6.51 9.17
N PRO A 31 -1.37 7.06 8.41
CA PRO A 31 -1.08 8.48 8.45
C PRO A 31 -2.39 9.25 8.30
N THR A 32 -2.73 10.07 9.31
CA THR A 32 -3.96 10.85 9.34
C THR A 32 -3.94 11.76 8.11
N GLN A 33 -4.69 11.40 7.07
CA GLN A 33 -4.84 12.23 5.89
C GLN A 33 -5.71 13.42 6.25
N ILE A 34 -5.08 14.55 6.58
CA ILE A 34 -5.77 15.84 6.55
C ILE A 34 -5.86 16.25 5.08
N SER A 35 -6.88 15.78 4.34
CA SER A 35 -7.21 16.36 3.03
C SER A 35 -8.25 17.46 3.23
N VAL A 36 -7.90 18.71 2.93
CA VAL A 36 -8.80 19.88 2.95
C VAL A 36 -9.72 19.89 1.70
N GLY A 37 -9.95 18.73 1.09
CA GLY A 37 -10.71 18.55 -0.14
C GLY A 37 -10.71 17.09 -0.61
N SER A 38 -11.40 16.81 -1.71
CA SER A 38 -11.41 15.48 -2.30
C SER A 38 -10.02 15.10 -2.83
N ASP A 39 -9.59 13.89 -2.51
CA ASP A 39 -8.31 13.31 -2.92
C ASP A 39 -8.53 12.23 -4.00
N PHE A 40 -8.38 12.63 -5.25
CA PHE A 40 -8.50 11.76 -6.42
C PHE A 40 -7.14 11.23 -6.91
N GLY A 41 -6.03 11.63 -6.29
CA GLY A 41 -4.69 11.35 -6.82
C GLY A 41 -4.08 12.48 -7.64
N ASP A 42 -2.79 12.36 -7.87
CA ASP A 42 -2.00 13.23 -8.74
C ASP A 42 -2.26 12.91 -10.23
N LEU A 43 -3.53 12.97 -10.66
CA LEU A 43 -4.00 12.47 -11.97
C LEU A 43 -3.30 13.04 -13.20
N GLY A 44 -2.72 14.24 -13.10
CA GLY A 44 -2.00 14.91 -14.19
C GLY A 44 -0.49 14.69 -14.19
N LYS A 45 0.04 13.86 -13.29
CA LYS A 45 1.48 13.59 -13.18
C LYS A 45 1.73 12.11 -13.42
N PHE A 46 2.75 11.82 -14.22
CA PHE A 46 3.20 10.45 -14.41
C PHE A 46 4.17 10.05 -13.29
N HIS A 47 3.79 9.08 -12.47
CA HIS A 47 4.54 8.58 -11.31
C HIS A 47 5.31 7.28 -11.58
N ASN A 48 5.58 6.96 -12.85
CA ASN A 48 6.24 5.71 -13.27
C ASN A 48 5.58 4.45 -12.67
N CYS A 49 4.27 4.49 -12.47
CA CYS A 49 3.44 3.41 -11.91
C CYS A 49 3.79 3.04 -10.47
N GLN A 50 4.35 3.99 -9.71
CA GLN A 50 4.78 3.81 -8.32
C GLN A 50 3.88 4.53 -7.30
N ALA A 51 2.64 4.88 -7.67
CA ALA A 51 1.72 5.51 -6.74
C ALA A 51 1.57 4.67 -5.46
N ILE A 52 1.68 5.33 -4.30
CA ILE A 52 1.52 4.72 -2.99
C ILE A 52 0.04 4.75 -2.62
N ALA A 53 -0.49 3.61 -2.19
CA ALA A 53 -1.87 3.52 -1.74
C ALA A 53 -2.09 4.37 -0.47
N ARG A 54 -3.06 5.28 -0.53
CA ARG A 54 -3.49 6.15 0.58
C ARG A 54 -4.80 5.70 1.22
N ARG A 55 -5.31 4.55 0.79
CA ARG A 55 -6.43 3.83 1.38
C ARG A 55 -6.17 2.34 1.38
N GLN A 56 -6.98 1.59 2.13
CA GLN A 56 -6.98 0.14 2.00
C GLN A 56 -7.51 -0.26 0.62
N LEU A 57 -6.76 -1.11 -0.08
CA LEU A 57 -7.12 -1.68 -1.36
C LEU A 57 -7.65 -3.11 -1.19
N SER A 58 -8.73 -3.42 -1.91
CA SER A 58 -9.28 -4.76 -2.01
C SER A 58 -8.33 -5.71 -2.77
N GLY A 59 -8.63 -7.02 -2.73
CA GLY A 59 -7.87 -8.01 -3.51
C GLY A 59 -7.96 -7.74 -5.02
N ILE A 60 -9.15 -7.38 -5.51
CA ILE A 60 -9.41 -7.04 -6.92
C ILE A 60 -8.58 -5.81 -7.32
N GLU A 61 -8.64 -4.73 -6.55
CA GLU A 61 -7.92 -3.48 -6.86
C GLU A 61 -6.41 -3.69 -6.88
N LYS A 62 -5.88 -4.50 -5.95
CA LYS A 62 -4.46 -4.89 -5.98
C LYS A 62 -4.11 -5.68 -7.24
N CYS A 63 -4.98 -6.58 -7.67
CA CYS A 63 -4.81 -7.33 -8.92
C CYS A 63 -4.83 -6.40 -10.14
N GLU A 64 -5.81 -5.51 -10.24
CA GLU A 64 -5.93 -4.55 -11.34
C GLU A 64 -4.71 -3.63 -11.42
N ILE A 65 -4.27 -3.05 -10.30
CA ILE A 65 -3.04 -2.24 -10.23
C ILE A 65 -1.83 -3.03 -10.72
N ASN A 66 -1.71 -4.30 -10.34
CA ASN A 66 -0.59 -5.14 -10.80
C ASN A 66 -0.63 -5.39 -12.31
N LEU A 67 -1.80 -5.49 -12.92
CA LEU A 67 -1.92 -5.59 -14.37
C LEU A 67 -1.58 -4.26 -15.05
N LEU A 68 -2.09 -3.15 -14.53
CA LEU A 68 -1.78 -1.80 -15.03
C LEU A 68 -0.27 -1.48 -14.96
N LYS A 69 0.40 -1.90 -13.87
CA LYS A 69 1.85 -1.74 -13.70
C LYS A 69 2.68 -2.46 -14.77
N LYS A 70 2.17 -3.54 -15.38
CA LYS A 70 2.88 -4.25 -16.45
C LYS A 70 2.92 -3.45 -17.75
N GLU A 71 1.88 -2.70 -18.05
CA GLU A 71 1.82 -1.84 -19.23
C GLU A 71 2.55 -0.51 -18.99
N CYS A 72 2.36 0.05 -17.80
CA CYS A 72 2.95 1.31 -17.35
C CYS A 72 2.98 2.45 -18.38
N THR A 73 1.84 2.70 -19.03
CA THR A 73 1.62 3.88 -19.86
C THR A 73 1.12 5.06 -19.02
N PRO A 74 1.17 6.31 -19.52
CA PRO A 74 0.62 7.46 -18.82
C PRO A 74 -0.82 7.26 -18.35
N SER A 75 -1.67 6.68 -19.19
CA SER A 75 -3.06 6.37 -18.84
C SER A 75 -3.17 5.28 -17.77
N ALA A 76 -2.28 4.27 -17.79
CA ALA A 76 -2.24 3.23 -16.75
C ALA A 76 -1.83 3.81 -15.40
N ASP A 77 -0.83 4.69 -15.39
CA ASP A 77 -0.36 5.36 -14.18
C ASP A 77 -1.42 6.30 -13.59
N CYS A 78 -2.17 7.03 -14.42
CA CYS A 78 -3.32 7.79 -13.96
C CYS A 78 -4.32 6.89 -13.23
N LEU A 79 -4.67 5.72 -13.82
CA LEU A 79 -5.59 4.78 -13.20
C LEU A 79 -5.05 4.23 -11.88
N ILE A 80 -3.77 3.86 -11.82
CA ILE A 80 -3.12 3.39 -10.59
C ILE A 80 -3.15 4.47 -9.51
N THR A 81 -2.82 5.71 -9.87
CA THR A 81 -2.84 6.87 -8.96
C THR A 81 -4.25 7.15 -8.43
N CYS A 82 -5.25 7.08 -9.31
CA CYS A 82 -6.64 7.24 -8.91
C CYS A 82 -7.12 6.11 -8.00
N GLN A 83 -6.88 4.84 -8.36
CA GLN A 83 -7.27 3.69 -7.56
C GLN A 83 -6.57 3.71 -6.20
N SER A 84 -5.33 4.16 -6.14
CA SER A 84 -4.56 4.33 -4.91
C SER A 84 -5.08 5.44 -4.00
N SER A 85 -6.01 6.26 -4.47
CA SER A 85 -6.51 7.43 -3.75
C SER A 85 -7.90 7.21 -3.12
N PRO A 86 -8.23 7.95 -2.04
CA PRO A 86 -9.48 7.78 -1.29
C PRO A 86 -10.77 8.03 -2.07
N ASP A 87 -10.80 9.00 -2.99
CA ASP A 87 -12.07 9.51 -3.51
C ASP A 87 -12.36 9.14 -4.98
N GLY A 88 -11.38 8.56 -5.68
CA GLY A 88 -11.51 8.21 -7.10
C GLY A 88 -12.69 7.29 -7.43
N HIS A 89 -12.98 6.34 -6.53
CA HIS A 89 -14.09 5.38 -6.69
C HIS A 89 -15.47 5.97 -6.38
N LYS A 90 -15.53 7.15 -5.75
CA LYS A 90 -16.79 7.81 -5.35
C LYS A 90 -17.41 8.63 -6.48
N VAL A 91 -16.67 8.87 -7.55
CA VAL A 91 -17.11 9.62 -8.74
C VAL A 91 -17.94 8.73 -9.66
N GLY A 92 -19.00 9.28 -10.27
CA GLY A 92 -19.79 8.56 -11.28
C GLY A 92 -18.93 8.13 -12.47
N GLY A 93 -18.75 6.82 -12.67
CA GLY A 93 -17.83 6.26 -13.67
C GLY A 93 -16.38 6.07 -13.16
N GLY A 94 -16.12 6.37 -11.89
CA GLY A 94 -14.90 6.04 -11.16
C GLY A 94 -13.62 6.60 -11.78
N CYS A 95 -12.52 5.86 -11.60
CA CYS A 95 -11.20 6.28 -12.07
C CYS A 95 -11.08 6.38 -13.59
N TYR A 96 -11.86 5.61 -14.34
CA TYR A 96 -11.94 5.78 -15.79
C TYR A 96 -12.54 7.12 -16.17
N HIS A 97 -13.62 7.54 -15.49
CA HIS A 97 -14.18 8.87 -15.72
C HIS A 97 -13.14 9.96 -15.47
N LEU A 98 -12.42 9.88 -14.35
CA LEU A 98 -11.42 10.88 -13.98
C LEU A 98 -10.26 10.91 -14.97
N CYS A 99 -9.67 9.76 -15.28
CA CYS A 99 -8.48 9.68 -16.11
C CYS A 99 -8.72 9.95 -17.60
N PHE A 100 -9.92 9.70 -18.12
CA PHE A 100 -10.25 9.94 -19.53
C PHE A 100 -11.28 11.07 -19.70
N SER A 101 -11.34 11.96 -18.71
CA SER A 101 -12.03 13.23 -18.83
C SER A 101 -11.18 14.22 -19.63
N THR A 102 -11.80 15.33 -20.05
CA THR A 102 -11.08 16.44 -20.69
C THR A 102 -10.08 17.14 -19.76
N VAL A 103 -10.16 16.91 -18.45
CA VAL A 103 -9.29 17.55 -17.44
C VAL A 103 -7.88 16.97 -17.45
N THR A 104 -7.76 15.65 -17.57
CA THR A 104 -6.47 14.94 -17.57
C THR A 104 -5.88 14.82 -18.98
N GLY A 105 -6.72 14.92 -20.01
CA GLY A 105 -6.27 14.96 -21.41
C GLY A 105 -5.87 13.62 -22.00
N HIS A 106 -6.03 12.51 -21.27
CA HIS A 106 -5.82 11.17 -21.84
C HIS A 106 -6.93 10.83 -22.83
N ASN A 107 -6.55 10.24 -23.97
CA ASN A 107 -7.51 9.80 -24.96
C ASN A 107 -8.02 8.38 -24.64
N TRP A 108 -9.30 8.13 -24.87
CA TRP A 108 -9.89 6.79 -24.74
C TRP A 108 -9.22 5.75 -25.64
N SER A 109 -8.62 6.17 -26.76
CA SER A 109 -7.82 5.29 -27.62
C SER A 109 -6.51 4.80 -26.96
N GLU A 110 -6.03 5.50 -25.93
CA GLU A 110 -4.80 5.20 -25.18
C GLU A 110 -5.11 4.45 -23.88
N LYS A 111 -6.35 3.99 -23.71
CA LYS A 111 -6.73 3.19 -22.55
C LYS A 111 -5.86 1.93 -22.45
N PRO A 112 -5.39 1.56 -21.25
CA PRO A 112 -4.68 0.31 -21.05
C PRO A 112 -5.46 -0.88 -21.58
N LYS A 113 -4.75 -1.87 -22.12
CA LYS A 113 -5.32 -3.09 -22.71
C LYS A 113 -5.51 -4.21 -21.68
N ALA A 114 -5.18 -3.94 -20.42
CA ALA A 114 -5.18 -4.88 -19.33
C ALA A 114 -6.55 -5.57 -19.20
N ASP A 115 -6.54 -6.90 -19.18
CA ASP A 115 -7.73 -7.71 -19.00
C ASP A 115 -7.98 -7.97 -17.51
N PHE A 116 -8.91 -7.20 -16.94
CA PHE A 116 -9.28 -7.30 -15.53
C PHE A 116 -10.21 -8.46 -15.21
N SER A 117 -10.74 -9.19 -16.20
CA SER A 117 -11.63 -10.34 -15.95
C SER A 117 -10.94 -11.43 -15.10
N SER A 118 -9.61 -11.51 -15.17
CA SER A 118 -8.79 -12.40 -14.35
C SER A 118 -8.71 -12.01 -12.86
N CYS A 119 -9.05 -10.76 -12.51
CA CYS A 119 -9.07 -10.28 -11.13
C CYS A 119 -10.40 -10.59 -10.42
N ASP A 120 -11.52 -10.62 -11.15
CA ASP A 120 -12.84 -10.95 -10.60
C ASP A 120 -12.92 -12.40 -10.12
N ALA A 121 -12.20 -13.31 -10.78
CA ALA A 121 -12.13 -14.73 -10.42
C ALA A 121 -11.48 -14.98 -9.05
N GLN A 122 -10.79 -14.00 -8.46
CA GLN A 122 -10.07 -14.12 -7.20
C GLN A 122 -10.91 -13.70 -5.97
N SER A 123 -12.17 -13.29 -6.17
CA SER A 123 -13.10 -12.91 -5.09
C SER A 123 -14.12 -13.99 -4.74
N LYS A 124 -13.93 -15.23 -5.20
CA LYS A 124 -14.76 -16.40 -4.85
C LYS A 124 -14.06 -17.36 -3.91
#